data_AF-A0A8J2KFI3-F1
#
_entry.id   AF-A0A8J2KFI3-F1
#
_cell.length_a   1.000
_cell.length_b   1.000
_cell.length_c   1.000
_cell.angle_alpha   90.00
_cell.angle_beta   90.00
_cell.angle_gamma   90.00
#
_symmetry.space_group_name_H-M   'P 1'
#
loop_
_entity.id
_entity.type
_entity.pdbx_description
1 polymer ?
#
loop_
_entity_poly.entity_id
_entity_poly.type
_entity_poly.pdbx_seq_one_letter_code
_entity_poly.pdbx_strand_id
1 'polypeptide(L)'
;GGKLIEFYVNNDEDASLAIQQFHLRASNKVNIILSSLTSRPAPDVPSPVSGNELKYRQLTRDFCRLFQEFQTEGLFEPNLAYVGVKILELVCLGSLGLCLVLKSGSLAVTGVGILVLNVFQLRIHYFIHEGGHNSLTGNPRMDRLIQAIAYGLGSKR
;
A
#
# COMPACT_ATOMS: atom_id res chain seq x y z
N GLY A 1 -10.27 -6.55 15.49
CA GLY A 1 -11.20 -5.44 15.74
C GLY A 1 -11.22 -5.06 17.21
N GLY A 2 -11.92 -5.82 18.05
CA GLY A 2 -12.23 -5.44 19.45
C GLY A 2 -11.04 -4.98 20.31
N LYS A 3 -9.94 -5.76 20.35
CA LYS A 3 -8.74 -5.41 21.13
C LYS A 3 -8.10 -4.06 20.77
N LEU A 4 -8.26 -3.60 19.52
CA LEU A 4 -7.71 -2.30 19.09
C LEU A 4 -8.63 -1.16 19.55
N ILE A 5 -9.95 -1.34 19.47
CA ILE A 5 -10.92 -0.35 19.96
C ILE A 5 -10.78 -0.17 21.47
N GLU A 6 -10.65 -1.28 22.21
CA GLU A 6 -10.37 -1.25 23.65
C GLU A 6 -9.05 -0.53 23.96
N PHE A 7 -8.01 -0.71 23.12
CA PHE A 7 -6.75 0.00 23.29
C PHE A 7 -6.92 1.52 23.18
N TYR A 8 -7.61 2.02 22.14
CA TYR A 8 -7.83 3.47 21.98
C TYR A 8 -8.73 4.04 23.08
N VAL A 9 -9.79 3.33 23.47
CA VAL A 9 -10.72 3.78 24.52
C VAL A 9 -10.06 3.79 25.91
N ASN A 10 -9.32 2.73 26.25
CA ASN A 10 -8.77 2.58 27.61
C ASN A 10 -7.50 3.42 27.84
N ASN A 11 -6.84 3.90 26.78
CA ASN A 11 -5.62 4.70 26.88
C ASN A 11 -5.82 6.17 26.45
N ASP A 12 -7.06 6.59 26.17
CA ASP A 12 -7.39 7.96 25.76
C ASP A 12 -6.57 8.44 24.54
N GLU A 13 -6.34 7.53 23.58
CA GLU A 13 -5.54 7.81 22.38
C GLU A 13 -6.42 8.34 21.24
N ASP A 14 -5.89 9.26 20.43
CA ASP A 14 -6.60 9.81 19.28
C ASP A 14 -6.64 8.81 18.11
N ALA A 15 -7.81 8.23 17.87
CA ALA A 15 -8.04 7.30 16.77
C ALA A 15 -7.90 7.93 15.37
N SER A 16 -7.92 9.27 15.27
CA SER A 16 -7.67 9.99 14.01
C SER A 16 -6.27 9.71 13.47
N LEU A 17 -5.31 9.46 14.36
CA LEU A 17 -3.94 9.10 13.99
C LEU A 17 -3.86 7.76 13.27
N ALA A 18 -4.66 6.77 13.69
CA ALA A 18 -4.73 5.48 12.99
C ALA A 18 -5.27 5.65 11.57
N ILE A 19 -6.27 6.51 11.40
CA ILE A 19 -6.84 6.84 10.09
C ILE A 19 -5.78 7.54 9.23
N GLN A 20 -5.07 8.52 9.78
CA GLN A 20 -3.99 9.22 9.10
C GLN A 20 -2.88 8.26 8.63
N GLN A 21 -2.47 7.31 9.48
CA GLN A 21 -1.33 6.44 9.21
C GLN A 21 -1.65 5.29 8.26
N PHE A 22 -2.78 4.60 8.46
CA PHE A 22 -3.09 3.38 7.70
C PHE A 22 -4.09 3.60 6.58
N HIS A 23 -4.80 4.72 6.59
CA HIS A 23 -5.91 5.00 5.68
C HIS A 23 -5.80 6.38 5.01
N LEU A 24 -4.59 6.95 4.93
CA LEU A 24 -4.33 8.28 4.36
C LEU A 24 -5.05 8.50 3.03
N ARG A 25 -4.93 7.55 2.10
CA ARG A 25 -5.54 7.62 0.75
C ARG A 25 -7.07 7.41 0.74
N ALA A 26 -7.64 6.95 1.85
CA ALA A 26 -9.07 6.78 2.06
C ALA A 26 -9.69 7.86 2.97
N SER A 27 -8.91 8.83 3.45
CA SER A 27 -9.34 9.91 4.36
C SER A 27 -10.63 10.59 3.93
N ASN A 28 -10.78 10.95 2.65
CA ASN A 28 -12.02 11.55 2.13
C ASN A 28 -13.24 10.65 2.33
N LYS A 29 -13.11 9.34 2.06
CA LYS A 29 -14.20 8.38 2.25
C LYS A 29 -14.51 8.20 3.74
N VAL A 30 -13.47 8.16 4.57
CA VAL A 30 -13.60 8.06 6.03
C VAL A 30 -14.33 9.28 6.57
N ASN A 31 -13.95 10.50 6.16
CA ASN A 31 -14.59 11.75 6.58
C ASN A 31 -16.09 11.79 6.21
N ILE A 32 -16.45 11.30 5.02
CA ILE A 32 -17.87 11.19 4.60
C ILE A 32 -18.63 10.20 5.50
N ILE A 33 -18.02 9.06 5.84
CA ILE A 33 -18.65 8.08 6.73
C ILE A 33 -18.79 8.67 8.14
N LEU A 34 -17.73 9.27 8.69
CA LEU A 34 -17.72 9.85 10.02
C LEU A 34 -18.73 10.99 10.17
N SER A 35 -18.88 11.84 9.16
CA SER A 35 -19.86 12.94 9.19
C SER A 35 -21.32 12.46 9.15
N SER A 36 -21.56 11.23 8.69
CA SER A 36 -22.89 10.62 8.72
C SER A 36 -23.27 10.02 10.08
N LEU A 37 -22.30 9.86 10.99
CA LEU A 37 -22.53 9.29 12.31
C LEU A 37 -23.02 10.37 13.30
N THR A 38 -23.82 9.95 14.28
CA THR A 38 -24.27 10.84 15.36
C THR A 38 -23.07 11.31 16.18
N SER A 39 -22.77 12.61 16.14
CA SER A 39 -21.74 13.23 16.96
C SER A 39 -22.16 13.27 18.43
N ARG A 40 -21.20 13.06 19.33
CA ARG A 40 -21.37 13.18 20.78
C ARG A 40 -20.20 13.99 21.34
N PRO A 41 -20.42 14.85 22.34
CA PRO A 41 -19.32 15.56 22.99
C PRO A 41 -18.35 14.57 23.62
N ALA A 42 -17.06 14.86 23.53
CA ALA A 42 -16.03 14.12 24.25
C ALA A 42 -16.24 14.30 25.77
N PRO A 43 -15.99 13.28 26.60
CA PRO A 43 -16.03 13.42 28.06
C PRO A 43 -15.03 14.48 28.54
N ASP A 44 -15.42 15.32 29.51
CA ASP A 44 -14.53 16.32 30.11
C ASP A 44 -13.44 15.71 31.02
N VAL A 45 -13.63 14.44 31.41
CA VAL A 45 -12.73 13.75 32.34
C VAL A 45 -11.85 12.79 31.54
N PRO A 46 -10.51 12.97 31.54
CA PRO A 46 -9.60 12.03 30.90
C PRO A 46 -9.74 10.66 31.55
N SER A 47 -9.74 9.61 30.73
CA SER A 47 -9.83 8.22 31.19
C SER A 47 -8.68 7.92 32.18
N PRO A 48 -8.88 7.02 33.15
CA PRO A 48 -7.85 6.68 34.13
C PRO A 48 -6.57 6.23 33.41
N VAL A 49 -5.52 7.01 33.62
CA VAL A 49 -4.22 6.86 32.97
C VAL A 49 -3.61 5.48 33.28
N SER A 50 -3.33 4.70 32.23
CA SER A 50 -2.59 3.45 32.36
C SER A 50 -1.09 3.73 32.57
N GLY A 51 -0.37 2.88 33.31
CA GLY A 51 1.04 3.10 33.67
C GLY A 51 2.02 3.22 32.48
N ASN A 52 1.58 2.97 31.24
CA ASN A 52 2.38 3.07 30.02
C ASN A 52 2.08 4.31 29.16
N GLU A 53 1.24 5.24 29.62
CA GLU A 53 0.81 6.44 28.86
C GLU A 53 1.99 7.26 28.32
N LEU A 54 3.04 7.48 29.12
CA LEU A 54 4.26 8.19 28.71
C LEU A 54 4.93 7.52 27.50
N LYS A 55 4.96 6.18 27.46
CA LYS A 55 5.55 5.42 26.37
C LYS A 55 4.70 5.53 25.09
N TYR A 56 3.37 5.45 25.21
CA TYR A 56 2.48 5.58 24.06
C TYR A 56 2.47 6.99 23.49
N ARG A 57 2.45 8.03 24.33
CA ARG A 57 2.57 9.43 23.89
C ARG A 57 3.90 9.73 23.19
N GLN A 58 5.01 9.18 23.68
CA GLN A 58 6.31 9.30 23.01
C GLN A 58 6.27 8.62 21.64
N LEU A 59 5.75 7.40 21.58
CA LEU A 59 5.63 6.65 20.33
C LEU A 59 4.75 7.40 19.32
N THR A 60 3.60 7.92 19.74
CA THR A 60 2.69 8.73 18.91
C THR A 60 3.40 9.97 18.37
N ARG A 61 4.18 10.67 19.21
CA ARG A 61 4.95 11.85 18.80
C ARG A 61 6.01 11.48 17.75
N ASP A 62 6.76 10.42 17.97
CA ASP A 62 7.78 9.96 17.04
C ASP A 62 7.17 9.55 15.70
N PHE A 63 6.01 8.89 15.72
CA PHE A 63 5.27 8.58 14.49
C PHE A 63 4.78 9.84 13.76
N CYS A 64 4.25 10.83 14.48
CA CYS A 64 3.82 12.09 13.86
C CYS A 64 4.99 12.81 13.20
N ARG A 65 6.15 12.82 13.86
CA ARG A 65 7.38 13.38 13.30
C ARG A 65 7.81 12.63 12.05
N LEU A 66 7.88 11.30 12.10
CA LEU A 66 8.24 10.47 10.94
C LEU A 66 7.28 10.70 9.76
N PHE A 67 5.99 10.81 10.04
CA PHE A 67 4.98 11.10 9.02
C PHE A 67 5.23 12.46 8.35
N GLN A 68 5.51 13.50 9.14
CA GLN A 68 5.84 14.83 8.62
C GLN A 68 7.11 14.81 7.77
N GLU A 69 8.16 14.12 8.24
CA GLU A 69 9.41 13.96 7.49
C GLU A 69 9.13 13.30 6.12
N PHE A 70 8.40 12.19 6.09
CA PHE A 70 8.03 11.51 4.84
C PHE A 70 7.15 12.35 3.92
N GLN A 71 6.27 13.17 4.49
CA GLN A 71 5.46 14.12 3.73
C GLN A 71 6.32 15.21 3.11
N THR A 72 7.26 15.78 3.86
CA THR A 72 8.17 16.82 3.36
C THR A 72 9.13 16.29 2.29
N GLU A 73 9.53 15.02 2.38
CA GLU A 73 10.33 14.34 1.36
C GLU A 73 9.51 13.93 0.13
N GLY A 74 8.19 14.10 0.16
CA GLY A 74 7.30 13.72 -0.94
C GLY A 74 7.16 12.21 -1.13
N LEU A 75 7.48 11.39 -0.13
CA LEU A 75 7.42 9.92 -0.22
C LEU A 75 6.00 9.37 -0.40
N PHE A 76 4.98 10.16 -0.10
CA PHE A 76 3.58 9.80 -0.33
C PHE A 76 3.10 10.09 -1.77
N GLU A 77 3.85 10.91 -2.52
CA GLU A 77 3.50 11.32 -3.87
C GLU A 77 3.93 10.28 -4.90
N PRO A 78 3.02 9.79 -5.76
CA PRO A 78 3.35 8.78 -6.75
C PRO A 78 4.20 9.36 -7.88
N ASN A 79 5.28 8.68 -8.24
CA ASN A 79 6.05 9.00 -9.44
C ASN A 79 5.52 8.20 -10.64
N LEU A 80 4.59 8.81 -11.39
CA LEU A 80 3.95 8.17 -12.55
C LEU A 80 4.94 7.85 -13.68
N ALA A 81 5.98 8.66 -13.86
CA ALA A 81 7.01 8.39 -14.87
C ALA A 81 7.78 7.11 -14.54
N TYR A 82 8.15 6.93 -13.26
CA TYR A 82 8.78 5.70 -12.77
C TYR A 82 7.87 4.49 -12.96
N VAL A 83 6.58 4.61 -12.62
CA VAL A 83 5.59 3.56 -12.86
C VAL A 83 5.52 3.18 -14.34
N GLY A 84 5.49 4.17 -15.24
CA GLY A 84 5.49 3.94 -16.68
C GLY A 84 6.72 3.17 -17.16
N VAL A 85 7.92 3.53 -16.67
CA VAL A 85 9.17 2.81 -16.95
C VAL A 85 9.09 1.36 -16.45
N LYS A 86 8.49 1.12 -15.28
CA LYS A 86 8.32 -0.23 -14.74
C LYS A 86 7.31 -1.07 -15.52
N ILE A 87 6.25 -0.47 -16.04
CA ILE A 87 5.32 -1.15 -16.95
C ILE A 87 6.04 -1.52 -18.26
N LEU A 88 6.85 -0.61 -18.80
CA LEU A 88 7.67 -0.89 -19.99
C LEU A 88 8.68 -2.02 -19.73
N GLU A 89 9.35 -2.02 -18.57
CA GLU A 89 10.24 -3.10 -18.12
C GLU A 89 9.51 -4.46 -18.15
N LEU A 90 8.28 -4.52 -17.64
CA LEU A 90 7.46 -5.73 -17.67
C LEU A 90 7.14 -6.20 -19.09
N VAL A 91 6.73 -5.30 -19.98
CA VAL A 91 6.45 -5.63 -21.39
C VAL A 91 7.71 -6.18 -22.06
N CYS A 92 8.86 -5.55 -21.84
CA CYS A 92 10.15 -5.99 -22.37
C CYS A 92 10.55 -7.37 -21.83
N LEU A 93 10.49 -7.60 -20.52
CA LEU A 93 10.84 -8.88 -19.90
C LEU A 93 9.92 -10.01 -20.37
N GLY A 94 8.61 -9.77 -20.38
CA GLY A 94 7.63 -10.75 -20.84
C GLY A 94 7.82 -11.11 -22.31
N SER A 95 7.99 -10.09 -23.17
CA SER A 95 8.19 -10.30 -24.62
C SER A 95 9.52 -10.99 -24.91
N LEU A 96 10.60 -10.59 -24.23
CA LEU A 96 11.92 -11.20 -24.39
C LEU A 96 11.92 -12.66 -23.93
N GLY A 97 11.40 -12.93 -22.73
CA GLY A 97 11.30 -14.30 -22.20
C GLY A 97 10.47 -15.20 -23.12
N LEU A 98 9.33 -14.72 -23.62
CA LEU A 98 8.49 -15.46 -24.55
C LEU A 98 9.18 -15.69 -25.91
N CYS A 99 9.86 -14.68 -26.44
CA CYS A 99 10.63 -14.79 -27.68
C CYS A 99 11.74 -15.85 -27.57
N LEU A 100 12.48 -15.83 -26.45
CA LEU A 100 13.56 -16.80 -26.18
C LEU A 100 13.03 -18.22 -26.05
N VAL A 101 11.85 -18.43 -25.45
CA VAL A 101 11.25 -19.76 -25.31
C VAL A 101 10.65 -20.26 -26.63
N LEU A 102 9.94 -19.40 -27.38
CA LEU A 102 9.19 -19.84 -28.56
C LEU A 102 10.03 -19.94 -29.84
N LYS A 103 11.13 -19.18 -29.94
CA LYS A 103 11.97 -19.14 -31.15
C LYS A 103 13.31 -19.85 -30.99
N SER A 104 13.63 -20.40 -29.83
CA SER A 104 14.89 -21.13 -29.65
C SER A 104 14.82 -22.54 -30.22
N GLY A 105 15.89 -22.95 -30.92
CA GLY A 105 16.15 -24.36 -31.26
C GLY A 105 17.07 -25.06 -30.25
N SER A 106 17.52 -24.35 -29.20
CA SER A 106 18.49 -24.84 -28.22
C SER A 106 17.92 -24.83 -26.80
N LEU A 107 18.08 -25.94 -26.08
CA LEU A 107 17.63 -26.12 -24.70
C LEU A 107 18.23 -25.08 -23.74
N ALA A 108 19.48 -24.66 -23.96
CA ALA A 108 20.13 -23.66 -23.12
C ALA A 108 19.43 -22.29 -23.23
N VAL A 109 19.08 -21.89 -24.46
CA VAL A 109 18.38 -20.62 -24.72
C VAL A 109 16.95 -20.67 -24.18
N THR A 110 16.27 -21.81 -24.31
CA THR A 110 14.95 -22.03 -23.68
C THR A 110 15.03 -21.90 -22.17
N GLY A 111 16.05 -22.48 -21.53
CA GLY A 111 16.29 -22.38 -20.09
C GLY A 111 16.46 -20.93 -19.63
N VAL A 112 17.25 -20.14 -20.37
CA VAL A 112 17.40 -18.69 -20.12
C VAL A 112 16.06 -17.97 -20.26
N GLY A 113 15.28 -18.29 -21.30
CA GLY A 113 13.95 -17.72 -21.51
C GLY A 113 12.99 -17.99 -20.34
N ILE A 114 13.01 -19.21 -19.79
CA ILE A 114 12.23 -19.57 -18.60
C ILE A 114 12.66 -18.75 -17.38
N LEU A 115 13.96 -18.55 -17.16
CA LEU A 115 14.45 -17.72 -16.06
C LEU A 115 13.99 -16.26 -16.20
N VAL A 116 14.06 -15.70 -17.41
CA VAL A 116 13.55 -14.35 -17.69
C VAL A 116 12.06 -14.24 -17.41
N LEU A 117 11.26 -15.24 -17.80
CA LEU A 117 9.83 -15.29 -17.49
C LEU A 117 9.55 -15.40 -15.98
N ASN A 118 10.39 -16.09 -15.21
CA ASN A 118 10.27 -16.13 -13.75
C ASN A 118 10.54 -14.75 -13.13
N VAL A 119 11.55 -14.03 -13.62
CA VAL A 119 11.82 -12.64 -13.18
C VAL A 119 10.62 -11.75 -13.51
N PHE A 120 10.03 -11.89 -14.70
CA PHE A 120 8.79 -11.20 -15.07
C PHE A 120 7.64 -11.49 -14.09
N GLN A 121 7.42 -12.75 -13.70
CA GLN A 121 6.37 -13.12 -12.75
C GLN A 121 6.58 -12.48 -11.37
N LEU A 122 7.82 -12.47 -10.87
CA LEU A 122 8.16 -11.79 -9.61
C LEU A 122 7.87 -10.29 -9.68
N ARG A 123 8.20 -9.65 -10.81
CA ARG A 123 7.92 -8.23 -11.03
C ARG A 123 6.42 -7.93 -11.15
N ILE A 124 5.64 -8.79 -11.80
CA ILE A 124 4.18 -8.65 -11.84
C ILE A 124 3.57 -8.76 -10.44
N HIS A 125 4.07 -9.68 -9.60
CA HIS A 125 3.58 -9.83 -8.23
C HIS A 125 3.77 -8.55 -7.39
N TYR A 126 4.87 -7.84 -7.60
CA TYR A 126 5.07 -6.52 -6.98
C TYR A 126 3.97 -5.53 -7.39
N PHE A 127 3.61 -5.45 -8.68
CA PHE A 127 2.51 -4.59 -9.15
C PHE A 127 1.15 -5.00 -8.58
N ILE A 128 0.91 -6.30 -8.40
CA ILE A 128 -0.31 -6.81 -7.76
C ILE A 128 -0.38 -6.36 -6.29
N HIS A 129 0.73 -6.49 -5.56
CA HIS A 129 0.85 -6.11 -4.15
C HIS A 129 0.62 -4.59 -3.97
N GLU A 130 1.39 -3.78 -4.70
CA GLU A 130 1.30 -2.31 -4.61
C GLU A 130 -0.02 -1.76 -5.15
N GLY A 131 -0.57 -2.36 -6.23
CA GLY A 131 -1.89 -2.01 -6.74
C GLY A 131 -3.00 -2.26 -5.73
N GLY A 132 -2.89 -3.34 -4.94
CA GLY A 132 -3.83 -3.65 -3.85
C GLY A 132 -3.75 -2.66 -2.68
N HIS A 133 -2.57 -2.14 -2.39
CA HIS A 133 -2.37 -1.08 -1.40
C HIS A 133 -2.83 0.31 -1.89
N ASN A 134 -3.21 0.44 -3.16
CA ASN A 134 -3.50 1.71 -3.81
C ASN A 134 -2.33 2.70 -3.67
N SER A 135 -1.08 2.20 -3.69
CA SER A 135 0.15 3.00 -3.56
C SER A 135 0.73 3.44 -4.90
N LEU A 136 0.35 2.77 -5.99
CA LEU A 136 1.06 2.76 -7.27
C LEU A 136 0.96 4.06 -8.06
N THR A 137 -0.25 4.57 -8.30
CA THR A 137 -0.48 5.78 -9.12
C THR A 137 -1.08 6.96 -8.35
N GLY A 138 -1.43 6.76 -7.08
CA GLY A 138 -2.18 7.78 -6.31
C GLY A 138 -3.68 7.74 -6.56
N ASN A 139 -4.13 7.00 -7.57
CA ASN A 139 -5.54 6.87 -7.90
C ASN A 139 -6.02 5.44 -7.64
N PRO A 140 -6.80 5.19 -6.56
CA PRO A 140 -7.30 3.86 -6.20
C PRO A 140 -8.12 3.15 -7.28
N ARG A 141 -8.67 3.88 -8.27
CA ARG A 141 -9.37 3.26 -9.40
C ARG A 141 -8.39 2.74 -10.45
N MET A 142 -7.36 3.53 -10.76
CA MET A 142 -6.31 3.11 -11.68
C MET A 142 -5.47 1.98 -11.09
N ASP A 143 -5.14 2.05 -9.81
CA ASP A 143 -4.39 1.00 -9.13
C ASP A 143 -5.12 -0.33 -9.15
N ARG A 144 -6.44 -0.33 -8.91
CA ARG A 144 -7.28 -1.53 -9.05
C ARG A 144 -7.37 -2.05 -10.49
N LEU A 145 -7.40 -1.15 -11.49
CA LEU A 145 -7.38 -1.56 -12.90
C LEU A 145 -6.05 -2.23 -13.26
N ILE A 146 -4.93 -1.62 -12.87
CA ILE A 146 -3.57 -2.17 -13.09
C ILE A 146 -3.45 -3.51 -12.37
N GLN A 147 -3.93 -3.59 -11.13
CA GLN A 147 -3.94 -4.82 -10.34
C GLN A 147 -4.75 -5.92 -11.04
N ALA A 148 -5.94 -5.61 -11.57
CA ALA A 148 -6.77 -6.57 -12.29
C ALA A 148 -6.10 -7.09 -13.58
N ILE A 149 -5.45 -6.20 -14.35
CA ILE A 149 -4.67 -6.57 -15.54
C ILE A 149 -3.49 -7.46 -15.13
N ALA A 150 -2.75 -7.08 -14.09
CA ALA A 150 -1.61 -7.83 -13.59
C ALA A 150 -2.00 -9.21 -13.05
N TYR A 151 -3.14 -9.33 -12.35
CA TYR A 151 -3.71 -10.62 -11.98
C TYR A 151 -4.01 -11.47 -13.21
N GLY A 152 -4.65 -10.91 -14.24
CA GLY A 152 -4.94 -11.63 -15.48
C GLY A 152 -3.70 -12.18 -16.20
N LEU A 153 -2.53 -11.54 -16.02
CA LEU A 153 -1.25 -11.93 -16.60
C LEU A 153 -0.43 -12.87 -15.70
N GLY A 154 -0.52 -12.74 -14.37
CA GLY A 154 0.32 -13.45 -13.39
C GLY A 154 -0.37 -14.58 -12.62
N SER A 155 -1.70 -14.61 -12.57
CA SER A 155 -2.49 -15.60 -11.85
C SER A 155 -3.69 -15.99 -12.70
N LYS A 156 -3.59 -17.14 -13.39
CA LYS A 156 -4.81 -17.84 -13.77
C LYS A 156 -5.48 -18.30 -12.48
N ARG A 157 -6.79 -18.02 -12.37
CA ARG A 157 -7.67 -18.60 -11.35
C ARG A 157 -7.43 -20.08 -11.16
#